data_AF-A0A3D3H6G7-F1
#
_entry.id   AF-A0A3D3H6G7-F1
#
_cell.length_a   1.000
_cell.length_b   1.000
_cell.length_c   1.000
_cell.angle_alpha   90.00
_cell.angle_beta   90.00
_cell.angle_gamma   90.00
#
_symmetry.space_group_name_H-M   'P 1'
#
loop_
_entity.id
_entity.type
_entity.pdbx_description
1 polymer ?
#
loop_
_entity_poly.entity_id
_entity_poly.type
_entity_poly.pdbx_seq_one_letter_code
_entity_poly.pdbx_strand_id
1 'polypeptide(L)'
;MPETLPVAAAVELARVERGGFVESRHAGAAIVLNPEGQAIERLGDTDAPILPRSSLKPIQALACLAAGAQLADETLALATASHAG
;
A
#
# COMPACT_ATOMS: atom_id res chain seq x y z
N MET A 1 -16.02 -8.04 15.11
CA MET A 1 -16.27 -7.03 14.05
C MET A 1 -15.00 -6.97 13.20
N PRO A 2 -15.06 -6.76 11.88
CA PRO A 2 -13.84 -6.56 11.10
C PRO A 2 -13.07 -5.35 11.63
N GLU A 3 -11.77 -5.50 11.86
CA GLU A 3 -10.90 -4.46 12.41
C GLU A 3 -9.55 -4.44 11.69
N THR A 4 -8.85 -3.31 11.72
CA THR A 4 -7.53 -3.17 11.10
C THR A 4 -6.45 -3.89 11.90
N LEU A 5 -5.28 -4.13 11.29
CA LEU A 5 -4.08 -4.74 11.90
C LEU A 5 -3.88 -4.31 13.39
N PRO A 6 -3.99 -5.24 14.36
CA PRO A 6 -3.76 -4.92 15.76
C PRO A 6 -2.28 -4.71 16.04
N VAL A 7 -1.94 -3.86 17.01
CA VAL A 7 -0.54 -3.55 17.38
C VAL A 7 0.26 -4.82 17.70
N ALA A 8 -0.34 -5.80 18.36
CA ALA A 8 0.33 -7.06 18.70
C ALA A 8 0.68 -7.94 17.48
N ALA A 9 0.04 -7.70 16.34
CA ALA A 9 0.32 -8.39 15.08
C ALA A 9 1.21 -7.56 14.14
N ALA A 10 1.51 -6.32 14.50
CA ALA A 10 2.47 -5.48 13.79
C ALA A 10 3.90 -5.75 14.28
N VAL A 11 4.87 -5.54 13.38
CA VAL A 11 6.29 -5.53 13.70
C VAL A 11 6.87 -4.16 13.38
N GLU A 12 8.03 -3.84 13.95
CA GLU A 12 8.74 -2.62 13.58
C GLU A 12 9.34 -2.76 12.18
N LEU A 13 8.90 -1.90 11.26
CA LEU A 13 9.32 -1.92 9.86
C LEU A 13 10.40 -0.87 9.57
N ALA A 14 10.39 0.25 10.30
CA ALA A 14 11.36 1.32 10.09
C ALA A 14 11.62 2.11 11.37
N ARG A 15 12.81 2.73 11.42
CA ARG A 15 13.23 3.66 12.46
C ARG A 15 13.75 4.94 11.82
N VAL A 16 13.49 6.07 12.47
CA VAL A 16 14.13 7.34 12.14
C VAL A 16 15.15 7.64 13.23
N GLU A 17 16.41 7.81 12.85
CA GLU A 17 17.51 8.09 13.77
C GLU A 17 18.06 9.51 13.55
N ARG A 18 18.34 10.22 14.66
CA ARG A 18 18.97 11.54 14.66
C ARG A 18 20.07 11.60 15.70
N GLY A 19 21.32 11.67 15.25
CA GLY A 19 22.48 11.77 16.14
C GLY A 19 22.67 10.56 17.06
N GLY A 20 22.36 9.35 16.58
CA GLY A 20 22.44 8.11 17.37
C GLY A 20 21.25 7.85 18.29
N PHE A 21 20.21 8.68 18.25
CA PHE A 21 18.96 8.49 18.97
C PHE A 21 17.83 8.05 18.03
N VAL A 22 17.12 6.98 18.38
CA VAL A 22 15.91 6.55 17.66
C VAL A 22 14.76 7.49 18.00
N GLU A 23 14.53 8.46 17.12
CA GLU A 23 13.52 9.51 17.28
C GLU A 23 12.10 8.96 17.07
N SER A 24 11.92 8.07 16.09
CA SER A 24 10.61 7.48 15.75
C SER A 24 10.73 6.01 15.36
N ARG A 25 9.66 5.25 15.63
CA ARG A 25 9.50 3.83 15.26
C ARG A 25 8.19 3.64 14.53
N HIS A 26 8.23 2.95 13.39
CA HIS A 26 7.07 2.73 12.55
C HIS A 26 6.72 1.24 12.60
N ALA A 27 5.56 0.92 13.17
CA ALA A 27 5.05 -0.44 13.25
C ALA A 27 4.03 -0.71 12.14
N GLY A 28 4.05 -1.92 11.57
CA GLY A 28 3.08 -2.35 10.57
C GLY A 28 3.29 -3.81 10.15
N ALA A 29 2.73 -4.15 9.00
CA ALA A 29 3.01 -5.40 8.30
C ALA A 29 3.52 -5.09 6.89
N ALA A 30 4.40 -5.94 6.35
CA ALA A 30 4.96 -5.80 5.02
C ALA A 30 5.12 -7.15 4.34
N ILE A 31 4.86 -7.18 3.03
CA ILE A 31 5.05 -8.36 2.17
C ILE A 31 5.83 -7.94 0.94
N VAL A 32 6.78 -8.78 0.53
CA VAL A 32 7.49 -8.62 -0.73
C VAL A 32 7.11 -9.78 -1.64
N LEU A 33 6.71 -9.47 -2.87
CA LEU A 33 6.32 -10.44 -3.88
C LEU A 33 7.34 -10.46 -5.02
N ASN A 34 7.62 -11.64 -5.59
CA ASN A 34 8.34 -11.75 -6.86
C ASN A 34 7.40 -11.44 -8.05
N PRO A 35 7.91 -11.36 -9.30
CA PRO A 35 7.10 -11.12 -10.48
C PRO A 35 5.98 -12.16 -10.71
N GLU A 36 6.16 -13.38 -10.22
CA GLU A 36 5.17 -14.46 -10.27
C GLU A 36 4.09 -14.33 -9.17
N GLY A 37 4.17 -13.32 -8.31
CA GLY A 37 3.22 -13.05 -7.22
C GLY A 37 3.44 -13.91 -5.97
N GLN A 38 4.55 -14.63 -5.89
CA GLN A 38 4.91 -15.43 -4.72
C GLN A 38 5.59 -14.56 -3.67
N ALA A 39 5.24 -14.78 -2.40
CA ALA A 39 5.85 -14.06 -1.29
C ALA A 39 7.30 -14.51 -1.08
N ILE A 40 8.23 -13.56 -1.16
CA ILE A 40 9.65 -13.79 -0.86
C ILE A 40 9.99 -13.37 0.58
N GLU A 41 9.22 -12.46 1.16
CA GLU A 41 9.36 -12.04 2.56
C GLU A 41 8.02 -11.57 3.13
N ARG A 42 7.81 -11.84 4.42
CA ARG A 42 6.64 -11.39 5.20
C ARG A 42 7.11 -10.92 6.57
N LEU A 43 6.63 -9.75 6.98
CA LEU A 43 6.92 -9.10 8.25
C LEU A 43 5.59 -8.73 8.91
N GLY A 44 5.34 -9.23 10.12
CA GLY A 44 4.05 -9.09 10.82
C GLY A 44 2.91 -9.89 10.17
N ASP A 45 1.67 -9.62 10.57
CA ASP A 45 0.49 -10.24 9.98
C ASP A 45 0.08 -9.53 8.68
N THR A 46 0.59 -10.05 7.57
CA THR A 46 0.32 -9.56 6.21
C THR A 46 -1.06 -9.92 5.68
N ASP A 47 -1.79 -10.82 6.36
CA ASP A 47 -3.12 -11.25 5.95
C ASP A 47 -4.23 -10.47 6.69
N ALA A 48 -3.84 -9.64 7.66
CA ALA A 48 -4.74 -8.73 8.36
C ALA A 48 -5.42 -7.76 7.37
N PRO A 49 -6.74 -7.52 7.52
CA PRO A 49 -7.45 -6.64 6.62
C PRO A 49 -7.02 -5.18 6.79
N ILE A 50 -6.91 -4.48 5.66
CA ILE A 50 -6.65 -3.04 5.61
C ILE A 50 -7.75 -2.34 4.80
N LEU A 51 -7.92 -1.05 5.05
CA LEU A 51 -8.55 -0.18 4.06
C LEU A 51 -7.45 0.31 3.12
N PRO A 52 -7.46 -0.07 1.83
CA PRO A 52 -6.38 0.29 0.90
C PRO A 52 -6.35 1.79 0.55
N ARG A 53 -7.46 2.51 0.78
CA ARG A 53 -7.56 3.97 0.57
C ARG A 53 -7.13 4.32 -0.86
N SER A 54 -6.25 5.32 -1.03
CA SER A 54 -5.83 5.82 -2.34
C SER A 54 -5.03 4.81 -3.17
N SER A 55 -4.54 3.70 -2.59
CA SER A 55 -3.84 2.67 -3.37
C SER A 55 -4.78 1.90 -4.31
N LEU A 56 -6.11 2.02 -4.17
CA LEU A 56 -7.08 1.43 -5.10
C LEU A 56 -7.25 2.19 -6.42
N LYS A 57 -6.69 3.39 -6.58
CA LYS A 57 -6.90 4.21 -7.78
C LYS A 57 -6.58 3.50 -9.11
N PRO A 58 -5.50 2.70 -9.23
CA PRO A 58 -5.27 1.92 -10.44
C PRO A 58 -6.43 0.96 -10.77
N ILE A 59 -7.02 0.32 -9.76
CA ILE A 59 -8.17 -0.58 -9.94
C ILE A 59 -9.43 0.22 -10.30
N GLN A 60 -9.61 1.41 -9.72
CA GLN A 60 -10.70 2.32 -10.08
C GLN A 60 -10.57 2.82 -11.52
N ALA A 61 -9.37 3.22 -11.96
CA ALA A 61 -9.09 3.65 -13.33
C ALA A 61 -9.32 2.51 -14.33
N LEU A 62 -8.91 1.28 -13.98
CA LEU A 62 -9.20 0.08 -14.78
C LEU A 62 -10.71 -0.14 -14.94
N ALA A 63 -11.49 0.03 -13.87
CA ALA A 63 -12.94 -0.09 -13.94
C ALA A 63 -13.57 0.99 -14.84
N CYS A 64 -13.06 2.23 -14.79
CA CYS A 64 -13.50 3.30 -15.71
C CYS A 64 -13.20 2.97 -17.17
N LEU A 65 -11.99 2.48 -17.47
CA LEU A 65 -11.62 2.01 -18.82
C LEU A 65 -12.55 0.89 -19.29
N ALA A 66 -12.80 -0.11 -18.44
CA ALA A 66 -13.70 -1.22 -18.74
C ALA A 66 -15.15 -0.75 -18.99
N ALA A 67 -15.57 0.34 -18.35
CA ALA A 67 -16.85 1.00 -18.56
C ALA A 67 -16.89 1.92 -19.80
N GLY A 68 -15.79 2.04 -20.56
CA GLY A 68 -15.71 2.82 -21.80
C GLY A 68 -15.22 4.26 -21.64
N ALA A 69 -14.66 4.64 -20.49
CA ALA A 69 -14.03 5.94 -20.34
C ALA A 69 -12.81 6.06 -21.28
N GLN A 70 -12.71 7.18 -22.01
CA GLN A 70 -11.58 7.47 -22.90
C GLN A 70 -10.43 8.07 -22.10
N LEU A 71 -9.71 7.21 -21.35
CA LEU A 71 -8.51 7.58 -20.61
C LEU A 71 -7.28 7.02 -21.32
N ALA A 72 -6.36 7.89 -21.70
CA ALA A 72 -5.08 7.55 -22.34
C ALA A 72 -3.98 8.50 -21.87
N ASP A 73 -2.73 8.08 -22.04
CA ASP A 73 -1.54 8.91 -21.79
C ASP A 73 -1.61 9.64 -20.44
N GLU A 74 -1.57 10.97 -20.44
CA GLU A 74 -1.58 11.79 -19.23
C GLU A 74 -2.88 11.63 -18.43
N THR A 75 -4.03 11.46 -19.11
CA THR A 75 -5.32 11.33 -18.42
C THR A 75 -5.44 9.98 -17.69
N LEU A 76 -4.84 8.92 -18.22
CA LEU A 76 -4.76 7.63 -17.54
C LEU A 76 -3.79 7.72 -16.35
N ALA A 77 -2.62 8.36 -16.53
CA ALA A 77 -1.68 8.59 -15.44
C ALA A 77 -2.36 9.35 -14.28
N LEU A 78 -3.08 10.43 -14.58
CA LEU A 78 -3.83 11.22 -13.60
C LEU A 78 -4.93 10.42 -12.91
N ALA A 79 -5.66 9.57 -13.65
CA ALA A 79 -6.69 8.72 -13.05
C ALA A 79 -6.14 7.72 -12.02
N THR A 80 -4.87 7.31 -12.15
CA THR A 80 -4.19 6.43 -11.19
C THR A 80 -3.47 7.19 -10.06
N ALA A 81 -3.36 8.51 -10.15
CA ALA A 81 -2.49 9.31 -9.31
C ALA A 81 -3.04 9.55 -7.89
N SER A 82 -2.17 9.47 -6.89
CA SER A 82 -2.54 9.74 -5.50
C SER A 82 -2.45 11.21 -5.08
N HIS A 83 -1.64 12.01 -5.76
CA HIS A 83 -1.55 13.47 -5.62
C HIS A 83 -2.06 14.13 -6.91
N ALA A 84 -2.49 15.40 -6.82
CA ALA A 84 -2.69 16.23 -8.00
C ALA A 84 -1.38 16.22 -8.81
N GLY A 85 -1.45 15.84 -10.09
CA GLY A 85 -0.28 15.80 -10.96
C GLY A 85 0.49 17.13 -11.00
#